data_AF-A0A7Y2U6D6-F1
#
_entry.id   AF-A0A7Y2U6D6-F1
#
_cell.length_a   1.000
_cell.length_b   1.000
_cell.length_c   1.000
_cell.angle_alpha   90.00
_cell.angle_beta   90.00
_cell.angle_gamma   90.00
#
_symmetry.space_group_name_H-M   'P 1'
#
loop_
_entity.id
_entity.type
_entity.pdbx_description
1 polymer ?
#
loop_
_entity_poly.entity_id
_entity_poly.type
_entity_poly.pdbx_seq_one_letter_code
_entity_poly.pdbx_strand_id
1 'polypeptide(L)' 'ESVVWRFKTGMPTRFPVAKGQVRLCGVIVDVDEVTGKALAVERYNELLELGA' A
#
# COMPACT_ATOMS: atom_id res chain seq x y z
N GLU A 1 -14.38 -9.61 -5.96
CA GLU A 1 -15.79 -9.38 -6.39
C GLU A 1 -16.67 -8.61 -5.40
N SER A 2 -16.57 -8.86 -4.09
CA SER A 2 -17.49 -8.26 -3.09
C SER A 2 -17.68 -6.74 -3.18
N VAL A 3 -16.60 -5.99 -3.41
CA VAL A 3 -16.64 -4.52 -3.55
C VAL A 3 -17.46 -4.08 -4.76
N VAL A 4 -17.25 -4.72 -5.91
CA VAL A 4 -17.96 -4.41 -7.17
C VAL A 4 -19.45 -4.74 -7.02
N TRP A 5 -19.78 -5.83 -6.35
CA TRP A 5 -21.18 -6.19 -6.06
C TRP A 5 -21.87 -5.13 -5.20
N ARG A 6 -21.22 -4.68 -4.12
CA ARG A 6 -21.75 -3.59 -3.26
C ARG A 6 -22.03 -2.32 -4.05
N PHE A 7 -21.10 -1.91 -4.92
CA PHE A 7 -21.29 -0.72 -5.76
C PHE A 7 -22.44 -0.84 -6.75
N LYS A 8 -22.70 -2.05 -7.27
CA LYS A 8 -23.80 -2.30 -8.21
C LYS A 8 -25.16 -2.40 -7.52
N THR A 9 -25.24 -3.03 -6.35
CA THR A 9 -26.52 -3.39 -5.72
C THR A 9 -26.91 -2.49 -4.56
N GLY A 10 -25.97 -1.74 -3.98
CA GLY A 10 -26.18 -0.94 -2.76
C GLY A 10 -26.40 -1.79 -1.50
N MET A 11 -26.39 -3.12 -1.60
CA MET A 11 -26.68 -4.01 -0.49
C MET A 11 -25.41 -4.28 0.35
N PRO A 12 -25.55 -4.53 1.67
CA PRO A 12 -24.42 -4.90 2.52
C PRO A 12 -23.76 -6.22 2.07
N THR A 13 -22.43 -6.28 2.14
CA THR A 13 -21.65 -7.50 1.87
C THR A 13 -20.37 -7.49 2.69
N ARG A 14 -19.79 -8.67 2.92
CA ARG A 14 -18.54 -8.83 3.67
C ARG A 14 -17.34 -8.32 2.87
N PHE A 15 -16.35 -7.74 3.54
CA PHE A 15 -15.11 -7.24 2.90
C PHE A 15 -13.92 -8.14 3.30
N PRO A 16 -13.71 -9.29 2.60
CA PRO A 16 -12.59 -10.17 2.90
C PRO A 16 -11.26 -9.56 2.45
N VAL A 17 -10.18 -9.90 3.16
CA VAL A 17 -8.81 -9.54 2.75
C VAL A 17 -8.49 -10.20 1.41
N ALA A 18 -7.95 -9.40 0.48
CA ALA A 18 -7.53 -9.90 -0.83
C ALA A 18 -6.36 -10.87 -0.69
N LYS A 19 -6.34 -11.90 -1.54
CA LYS A 19 -5.22 -12.85 -1.67
C LYS A 19 -4.51 -12.61 -2.99
N GLY A 20 -3.22 -12.88 -3.05
CA GLY A 20 -2.40 -12.68 -4.26
C GLY A 20 -1.16 -11.86 -3.99
N GLN A 21 -0.55 -11.34 -5.07
CA GLN A 21 0.63 -10.49 -5.00
C GLN A 21 0.39 -9.28 -4.08
N VAL A 22 1.42 -8.94 -3.31
CA VAL A 22 1.37 -7.83 -2.36
C VAL A 22 2.22 -6.70 -2.92
N ARG A 23 1.77 -5.45 -2.74
CA ARG A 23 2.56 -4.28 -3.08
C ARG A 23 3.05 -3.63 -1.78
N LEU A 24 4.35 -3.49 -1.62
CA LEU A 24 4.94 -2.74 -0.52
C LEU A 24 5.10 -1.28 -0.95
N CYS A 25 4.40 -0.40 -0.25
CA CYS A 25 4.46 1.04 -0.46
C CYS A 25 5.13 1.67 0.76
N GLY A 26 6.16 2.47 0.52
CA GLY A 26 6.91 3.17 1.55
C GLY A 26 7.56 4.44 1.02
N VAL A 27 8.30 5.09 1.89
CA VAL A 27 9.10 6.28 1.56
C VAL A 27 10.43 6.15 2.28
N ILE A 28 11.52 6.42 1.55
CA ILE A 28 12.87 6.50 2.09
C ILE A 28 13.18 7.99 2.22
N VAL A 29 13.56 8.41 3.42
CA VAL A 29 13.85 9.82 3.71
C VAL A 29 15.22 9.90 4.35
N ASP A 30 16.10 10.67 3.73
CA ASP A 30 17.38 11.03 4.32
C ASP A 30 17.17 12.26 5.19
N VAL A 31 17.62 12.21 6.44
CA VAL A 31 17.43 13.29 7.42
C VAL A 31 18.78 13.74 7.96
N ASP A 32 18.98 15.05 8.03
CA ASP A 32 20.10 15.67 8.75
C ASP A 32 19.83 15.59 10.27
N GLU A 33 20.69 14.87 10.98
CA GLU A 33 20.55 14.62 12.43
C GLU A 33 20.66 15.91 13.28
N VAL A 34 21.35 16.94 12.79
CA VAL A 34 21.59 18.18 13.56
C VAL A 34 20.43 19.15 13.38
N THR A 35 19.95 19.31 12.15
CA THR A 35 18.88 20.27 11.83
C THR A 35 17.49 19.65 11.85
N GLY A 36 17.39 18.32 11.81
CA GLY A 36 16.14 17.58 11.68
C GLY A 36 15.47 17.72 10.32
N LYS A 37 16.16 18.30 9.32
CA LYS A 37 15.60 18.53 7.99
C LYS A 37 15.77 17.31 7.09
N ALA A 38 14.76 17.05 6.26
CA ALA A 38 14.89 16.06 5.19
C ALA A 38 15.84 16.59 4.10
N LEU A 39 16.86 15.80 3.78
CA LEU A 39 17.83 16.06 2.72
C LEU A 39 17.34 15.50 1.38
N ALA A 40 16.71 14.32 1.40
CA ALA A 40 16.15 13.67 0.23
C ALA A 40 14.92 12.83 0.61
N VAL A 41 14.04 12.62 -0.37
CA VAL A 41 12.83 11.81 -0.23
C VAL A 41 12.64 10.98 -1.50
N GLU A 42 12.59 9.67 -1.35
CA GLU A 42 12.36 8.71 -2.44
C GLU A 42 11.15 7.84 -2.12
N ARG A 43 10.34 7.53 -3.15
CA ARG A 43 9.19 6.63 -3.00
C ARG A 43 9.65 5.19 -3.21
N TYR A 44 9.36 4.34 -2.24
CA TYR A 44 9.53 2.90 -2.37
C TYR A 44 8.20 2.28 -2.79
N ASN A 45 8.17 1.63 -3.95
CA ASN A 45 6.96 1.03 -4.48
C ASN A 45 7.31 -0.25 -5.23
N GLU A 46 7.17 -1.39 -4.56
CA GLU A 46 7.59 -2.69 -5.07
C GLU A 46 6.43 -3.69 -5.06
N LEU A 47 6.29 -4.44 -6.16
CA LEU A 47 5.37 -5.58 -6.23
C LEU A 47 6.14 -6.83 -5.79
N LEU A 48 5.73 -7.39 -4.66
CA LEU A 48 6.32 -8.60 -4.09
C LEU A 48 5.65 -9.84 -4.67
N GLU A 49 6.46 -10.75 -5.20
CA GLU A 49 6.02 -12.07 -5.62
C GLU A 49 5.75 -12.97 -4.41
N LEU A 50 4.75 -13.85 -4.53
CA LEU A 50 4.41 -14.80 -3.48
C LEU A 50 5.41 -15.97 -3.49
N GLY A 51 6.33 -16.01 -2.51
CA GLY A 51 7.21 -17.16 -2.27
C GLY A 51 8.72 -16.88 -2.24
N ALA A 52 9.14 -15.62 -2.09
CA ALA A 52 10.53 -15.27 -1.74
C ALA A 52 10.88 -15.67 -0.30
#